data_AF-A0A1B6JG74-F1
#
_entry.id   AF-A0A1B6JG74-F1
#
_cell.length_a   1.000
_cell.length_b   1.000
_cell.length_c   1.000
_cell.angle_alpha   90.00
_cell.angle_beta   90.00
_cell.angle_gamma   90.00
#
_symmetry.space_group_name_H-M   'P 1'
#
loop_
_entity.id
_entity.type
_entity.pdbx_description
1 polymer ?
#
loop_
_entity_poly.entity_id
_entity_poly.type
_entity_poly.pdbx_seq_one_letter_code
_entity_poly.pdbx_strand_id
1 'polypeptide(L)'
;IDNVITNVNPKSISSEIIELGLSDHNSQAVYLNKKAMSKKKIINTRMLQNENRIKLLCNSLQKEKWQSCLSKETSNEAYNSFLTTFQSFFFSAFPMRTFTVNPLNNKKKKTWITNELKEASKIKRKLFEISKFNESE
;
A
#
# COMPACT_ATOMS: atom_id res chain seq x y z
N ILE A 1 8.40 27.55 18.20
CA ILE A 1 8.51 27.68 16.73
C ILE A 1 7.50 26.76 16.02
N ASP A 2 7.05 25.70 16.68
CA ASP A 2 6.13 24.72 16.12
C ASP A 2 4.70 25.29 15.95
N ASN A 3 4.24 25.40 14.70
CA ASN A 3 2.93 25.95 14.34
C ASN A 3 2.20 25.04 13.35
N VAL A 4 0.87 24.94 13.48
CA VAL A 4 0.01 24.28 12.50
C VAL A 4 -0.98 25.30 11.94
N ILE A 5 -0.90 25.55 10.64
CA ILE A 5 -1.75 26.52 9.93
C ILE A 5 -2.66 25.77 8.97
N THR A 6 -3.96 26.10 8.98
CA THR A 6 -4.96 25.41 8.16
C THR A 6 -6.13 26.32 7.78
N ASN A 7 -6.75 26.03 6.65
CA ASN A 7 -7.97 26.68 6.16
C ASN A 7 -9.24 25.86 6.46
N VAL A 8 -9.14 24.86 7.34
CA VAL A 8 -10.26 24.00 7.73
C VAL A 8 -11.12 24.70 8.79
N ASN A 9 -12.42 24.43 8.78
CA ASN A 9 -13.38 25.02 9.74
C ASN A 9 -12.95 24.74 11.19
N PRO A 10 -12.78 25.76 12.05
CA PRO A 10 -12.35 25.59 13.44
C PRO A 10 -13.20 24.59 14.25
N LYS A 11 -14.51 24.48 13.96
CA LYS A 11 -15.40 23.52 14.63
C LYS A 11 -15.10 22.05 14.32
N SER A 12 -14.30 21.80 13.28
CA SER A 12 -13.89 20.46 12.84
C SER A 12 -12.45 20.12 13.22
N ILE A 13 -11.82 20.93 14.07
CA ILE A 13 -10.42 20.78 14.48
C ILE A 13 -10.34 20.84 15.99
N SER A 14 -9.51 19.98 16.57
CA SER A 14 -8.97 20.18 17.91
C SER A 14 -7.47 19.95 17.90
N SER A 15 -6.76 20.51 18.88
CA SER A 15 -5.32 20.31 19.03
C SER A 15 -4.94 20.14 20.49
N GLU A 16 -3.85 19.43 20.73
CA GLU A 16 -3.26 19.27 22.05
C GLU A 16 -1.73 19.18 21.94
N ILE A 17 -1.07 19.53 23.05
CA ILE A 17 0.37 19.37 23.21
C ILE A 17 0.60 18.02 23.89
N ILE A 18 1.42 17.17 23.29
CA ILE A 18 1.78 15.85 23.80
C ILE A 18 3.25 15.85 24.21
N GLU A 19 3.49 15.68 25.51
CA GLU A 19 4.81 15.53 26.06
C GLU A 19 5.25 14.07 25.95
N LEU A 20 6.08 13.77 24.96
CA LEU A 20 6.59 12.40 24.72
C LEU A 20 7.98 12.18 25.31
N GLY A 21 8.71 13.26 25.65
CA GLY A 21 10.10 13.19 26.11
C GLY A 21 11.01 12.43 25.13
N LEU A 22 10.71 12.55 23.83
CA LEU A 22 11.49 11.97 22.73
C LEU A 22 12.38 13.03 22.04
N SER A 23 12.10 14.31 22.30
CA SER A 23 12.85 15.48 21.85
C SER A 23 12.84 16.50 22.99
N ASP A 24 13.71 17.49 22.88
CA ASP A 24 13.68 18.79 23.57
C ASP A 24 12.44 19.65 23.25
N HIS A 25 11.73 19.36 22.17
CA HIS A 25 10.44 19.96 21.83
C HIS A 25 9.25 19.04 22.17
N ASN A 26 8.15 19.65 22.64
CA ASN A 26 6.88 18.96 22.81
C ASN A 26 6.22 18.64 21.46
N SER A 27 5.58 17.47 21.37
CA SER A 27 4.83 17.10 20.18
C SER A 27 3.50 17.85 20.13
N GLN A 28 2.99 18.09 18.93
CA GLN A 28 1.65 18.67 18.72
C GLN A 28 0.79 17.65 17.99
N ALA A 29 -0.39 17.35 18.53
CA ALA A 29 -1.39 16.55 17.85
C ALA A 29 -2.54 17.46 17.41
N VAL A 30 -2.96 17.30 16.15
CA VAL A 30 -4.11 17.99 15.58
C VAL A 30 -5.09 16.96 15.05
N TYR A 31 -6.31 17.02 15.55
CA TYR A 31 -7.39 16.10 15.21
C TYR A 31 -8.35 16.78 14.26
N LEU A 32 -8.61 16.15 13.11
CA LEU A 32 -9.59 16.61 12.13
C LEU A 32 -10.85 15.76 12.22
N ASN A 33 -11.93 16.33 12.77
CA ASN A 33 -13.25 15.71 12.85
C ASN A 33 -13.97 15.79 11.49
N LYS A 34 -13.46 15.04 10.52
CA LYS A 34 -14.08 14.88 9.20
C LYS A 34 -14.44 13.42 9.00
N LYS A 35 -15.65 13.14 8.50
CA LYS A 35 -15.98 11.80 8.00
C LYS A 35 -15.01 11.48 6.87
N ALA A 36 -14.08 10.56 7.13
CA ALA A 36 -13.17 10.07 6.11
C ALA A 36 -14.02 9.37 5.03
N MET A 37 -14.20 10.03 3.88
CA MET A 37 -14.64 9.31 2.69
C MET A 37 -13.48 8.39 2.30
N SER A 38 -13.55 7.14 2.76
CA SER A 38 -12.71 6.07 2.25
C SER A 38 -13.03 5.90 0.77
N LYS A 39 -12.37 6.66 -0.11
CA LYS A 39 -12.35 6.34 -1.53
C LYS A 39 -11.67 4.99 -1.64
N LYS A 40 -12.46 3.96 -1.96
CA LYS A 40 -11.95 2.63 -2.28
C LYS A 40 -10.94 2.82 -3.41
N LYS A 41 -9.69 2.40 -3.20
CA LYS A 41 -8.69 2.44 -4.26
C LYS A 41 -8.97 1.24 -5.16
N ILE A 42 -9.49 1.51 -6.34
CA ILE A 42 -9.66 0.50 -7.38
C ILE A 42 -8.31 0.34 -8.07
N ILE A 43 -7.82 -0.89 -8.17
CA ILE A 43 -6.57 -1.23 -8.87
C ILE A 43 -6.91 -2.28 -9.92
N ASN A 44 -6.50 -2.02 -11.17
CA ASN A 44 -6.55 -3.00 -12.23
C ASN A 44 -5.16 -3.64 -12.36
N THR A 45 -5.06 -4.95 -12.16
CA THR A 45 -3.78 -5.66 -12.29
C THR A 45 -3.98 -7.09 -12.78
N ARG A 46 -2.89 -7.70 -13.27
CA ARG A 46 -2.81 -9.10 -13.70
C ARG A 46 -2.01 -9.89 -12.67
N MET A 47 -2.48 -11.09 -12.31
CA MET A 47 -1.78 -11.95 -11.36
C MET A 47 -0.70 -12.80 -12.05
N LEU A 48 0.50 -12.26 -12.21
CA LEU A 48 1.58 -12.93 -12.94
C LEU A 48 2.25 -14.07 -12.16
N GLN A 49 2.14 -14.07 -10.83
CA GLN A 49 2.81 -15.05 -9.95
C GLN A 49 2.01 -16.35 -9.74
N ASN A 50 0.93 -16.56 -10.49
CA ASN A 50 0.11 -17.76 -10.33
C ASN A 50 0.66 -18.91 -11.18
N GLU A 51 1.15 -19.97 -10.53
CA GLU A 51 1.78 -21.12 -11.20
C GLU A 51 0.87 -21.80 -12.23
N ASN A 52 -0.42 -21.96 -11.93
CA ASN A 52 -1.36 -22.59 -12.87
C ASN A 52 -1.52 -21.75 -14.15
N ARG A 53 -1.45 -20.42 -14.02
CA ARG A 53 -1.57 -19.48 -15.13
C ARG A 53 -0.29 -19.45 -15.97
N ILE A 54 0.86 -19.56 -15.32
CA ILE A 54 2.16 -19.74 -15.99
C ILE A 54 2.16 -21.05 -16.78
N LYS A 55 1.76 -22.17 -16.16
CA LYS A 55 1.63 -23.48 -16.84
C LYS A 55 0.68 -23.40 -18.03
N LEU A 56 -0.45 -22.71 -17.89
CA LEU A 56 -1.39 -22.50 -19.00
C LEU A 56 -0.72 -21.77 -20.17
N LEU A 57 -0.01 -20.67 -19.92
CA LEU A 57 0.73 -19.95 -20.97
C LEU A 57 1.78 -20.86 -21.64
N CYS A 58 2.60 -21.55 -20.84
CA CYS A 58 3.62 -22.46 -21.36
C CYS A 58 3.00 -23.55 -22.25
N ASN A 59 1.90 -24.17 -21.81
CA ASN A 59 1.20 -25.20 -22.56
C ASN A 59 0.62 -24.67 -23.88
N SER A 60 0.08 -23.45 -23.87
CA SER A 60 -0.41 -22.79 -25.10
C SER A 60 0.72 -22.52 -26.08
N LEU A 61 1.85 -21.98 -25.60
CA LEU A 61 3.01 -21.68 -26.45
C LEU A 61 3.67 -22.95 -27.02
N GLN A 62 3.71 -24.04 -26.25
CA GLN A 62 4.25 -25.32 -26.70
C GLN A 62 3.40 -25.98 -27.79
N LYS A 63 2.08 -25.78 -27.77
CA LYS A 63 1.15 -26.33 -28.76
C LYS A 63 1.05 -25.48 -30.02
N GLU A 64 1.53 -24.24 -29.96
CA GLU A 64 1.50 -23.33 -31.10
C GLU A 64 2.48 -23.77 -32.18
N LYS A 65 2.01 -23.81 -33.44
CA LYS A 65 2.80 -24.31 -34.57
C LYS A 65 3.65 -23.22 -35.23
N TRP A 66 3.36 -21.94 -34.97
CA TRP A 66 4.10 -20.78 -35.49
C TRP A 66 4.20 -20.69 -37.03
N GLN A 67 3.45 -21.52 -37.76
CA GLN A 67 3.46 -21.53 -39.22
C GLN A 67 3.12 -20.15 -39.79
N SER A 68 2.18 -19.44 -39.17
CA SER A 68 1.78 -18.08 -39.54
C SER A 68 2.90 -17.04 -39.43
N CYS A 69 3.93 -17.32 -38.63
CA CYS A 69 5.10 -16.46 -38.47
C CYS A 69 6.21 -16.86 -39.44
N LEU A 70 6.43 -18.17 -39.60
CA LEU A 70 7.46 -18.74 -40.49
C LEU A 70 7.12 -18.58 -41.98
N SER A 71 5.84 -18.44 -42.33
CA SER A 71 5.38 -18.28 -43.71
C SER A 71 5.33 -16.82 -44.19
N LYS A 72 5.88 -15.85 -43.44
CA LYS A 72 5.84 -14.43 -43.81
C LYS A 72 7.08 -14.04 -44.61
N GLU A 73 6.89 -13.20 -45.62
CA GLU A 73 7.96 -12.75 -46.50
C GLU A 73 8.85 -11.69 -45.83
N THR A 74 8.25 -10.82 -45.02
CA THR A 74 8.97 -9.75 -44.33
C THR A 74 9.16 -10.04 -42.85
N SER A 75 10.30 -9.65 -42.30
CA SER A 75 10.58 -9.79 -40.87
C SER A 75 9.57 -9.03 -39.99
N ASN A 76 9.05 -7.90 -40.50
CA ASN A 76 8.08 -7.09 -39.78
C ASN A 76 6.72 -7.82 -39.65
N GLU A 77 6.27 -8.47 -40.72
CA GLU A 77 5.06 -9.29 -40.69
C GLU A 77 5.22 -10.52 -39.80
N ALA A 78 6.37 -11.19 -39.85
CA ALA A 78 6.68 -12.31 -38.99
C ALA A 78 6.63 -11.91 -37.51
N TYR A 79 7.25 -10.78 -37.16
CA TYR A 79 7.23 -10.22 -35.81
C TYR A 79 5.82 -9.85 -35.34
N ASN A 80 5.04 -9.17 -36.18
CA ASN A 80 3.68 -8.79 -35.83
C ASN A 80 2.78 -10.02 -35.63
N SER A 81 2.96 -11.07 -36.45
CA SER A 81 2.25 -12.34 -36.30
C SER A 81 2.61 -13.05 -34.99
N PHE A 82 3.90 -13.08 -34.66
CA PHE A 82 4.39 -13.63 -33.39
C PHE A 82 3.79 -12.87 -32.20
N LEU A 83 3.92 -11.54 -32.22
CA LEU A 83 3.48 -10.69 -31.13
C LEU A 83 1.97 -10.81 -30.88
N THR A 84 1.18 -10.83 -31.95
CA THR A 84 -0.28 -10.99 -31.88
C THR A 84 -0.65 -12.31 -31.22
N THR A 85 -0.04 -13.41 -31.68
CA THR A 85 -0.29 -14.75 -31.16
C THR A 85 0.14 -14.87 -29.69
N PHE A 86 1.33 -14.37 -29.35
CA PHE A 86 1.83 -14.36 -27.99
C PHE A 86 0.93 -13.54 -27.05
N GLN A 87 0.51 -12.34 -27.46
CA GLN A 87 -0.37 -11.48 -26.67
C GLN A 87 -1.73 -12.14 -26.42
N SER A 88 -2.28 -12.83 -27.42
CA SER A 88 -3.53 -13.59 -27.28
C SER A 88 -3.42 -14.62 -26.16
N PHE A 89 -2.37 -15.45 -26.18
CA PHE A 89 -2.13 -16.43 -25.11
C PHE A 89 -1.85 -15.77 -23.77
N PHE A 90 -1.05 -14.70 -23.75
CA PHE A 90 -0.75 -13.97 -22.52
C PHE A 90 -2.00 -13.37 -21.88
N PHE A 91 -2.88 -12.73 -22.66
CA PHE A 91 -4.11 -12.12 -22.13
C PHE A 91 -5.14 -13.16 -21.69
N SER A 92 -5.19 -14.30 -22.36
CA SER A 92 -6.01 -15.45 -21.95
C SER A 92 -5.49 -16.06 -20.63
N ALA A 93 -4.17 -16.27 -20.55
CA ALA A 93 -3.54 -16.82 -19.35
C ALA A 93 -3.66 -15.85 -18.18
N PHE A 94 -3.40 -14.56 -18.37
CA PHE A 94 -3.33 -13.56 -17.30
C PHE A 94 -4.40 -12.47 -17.46
N PRO A 95 -5.70 -12.76 -17.31
CA PRO A 95 -6.74 -11.75 -17.51
C PRO A 95 -6.58 -10.57 -16.54
N MET A 96 -6.96 -9.37 -17.02
CA MET A 96 -6.99 -8.19 -16.17
C MET A 96 -8.06 -8.37 -15.10
N ARG A 97 -7.72 -8.12 -13.84
CA ARG A 97 -8.64 -8.21 -12.71
C ARG A 97 -8.69 -6.89 -11.97
N THR A 98 -9.90 -6.51 -11.58
CA THR A 98 -10.15 -5.32 -10.77
C THR A 98 -10.18 -5.71 -9.30
N PHE A 99 -9.30 -5.10 -8.51
CA PHE A 99 -9.23 -5.29 -7.07
C PHE A 99 -9.68 -4.01 -6.38
N THR A 100 -10.56 -4.18 -5.40
CA THR A 100 -10.94 -3.11 -4.49
C THR A 100 -10.04 -3.17 -3.28
N VAL A 101 -9.08 -2.27 -3.17
CA VAL A 101 -8.25 -2.15 -1.97
C VAL A 101 -9.01 -1.31 -0.96
N ASN A 102 -9.41 -1.94 0.14
CA ASN A 102 -9.91 -1.23 1.30
C ASN A 102 -8.72 -0.79 2.16
N PRO A 103 -8.41 0.52 2.25
CA PRO A 103 -7.29 1.00 3.05
C PRO A 103 -7.42 0.64 4.54
N LEU A 104 -8.63 0.39 5.04
CA LEU A 104 -8.89 -0.05 6.42
C LEU A 104 -8.55 -1.53 6.67
N ASN A 105 -8.45 -2.36 5.62
CA ASN A 105 -8.09 -3.77 5.73
C ASN A 105 -6.58 -4.05 5.60
N ASN A 106 -5.74 -3.02 5.45
CA ASN A 106 -4.28 -3.11 5.60
C ASN A 106 -3.87 -3.27 7.09
N LYS A 107 -4.58 -4.12 7.83
CA LYS A 107 -4.40 -4.37 9.28
C LYS A 107 -3.07 -5.02 9.64
N LYS A 108 -2.21 -5.30 8.65
CA LYS A 108 -0.84 -5.81 8.88
C LYS A 108 0.17 -4.88 8.23
N LYS A 109 0.20 -3.60 8.64
CA LYS A 109 1.48 -2.89 8.60
C LYS A 109 2.42 -3.66 9.52
N LYS A 110 3.50 -4.23 8.98
CA LYS A 110 4.63 -4.67 9.81
C LYS A 110 5.16 -3.41 10.48
N THR A 111 4.72 -3.15 11.71
CA THR A 111 5.25 -2.03 12.49
C THR A 111 6.57 -2.49 13.07
N TRP A 112 7.63 -1.71 12.85
CA TRP A 112 8.91 -1.88 13.56
C TRP A 112 8.75 -1.73 15.09
N ILE A 113 7.61 -1.18 15.53
CA ILE A 113 7.19 -1.09 16.92
C ILE A 113 6.78 -2.48 17.42
N THR A 114 7.64 -3.09 18.22
CA THR A 114 7.39 -4.37 18.90
C THR A 114 6.47 -4.18 20.12
N ASN A 115 5.99 -5.27 20.72
CA ASN A 115 5.16 -5.18 21.93
C ASN A 115 5.98 -4.71 23.13
N GLU A 116 7.23 -5.17 23.23
CA GLU A 116 8.17 -4.77 24.28
C GLU A 116 8.39 -3.25 24.27
N LEU A 117 8.56 -2.66 23.09
CA LEU A 117 8.73 -1.22 22.93
C LEU A 117 7.48 -0.45 23.38
N LYS A 118 6.28 -1.00 23.14
CA LYS A 118 5.02 -0.40 23.61
C LYS A 118 4.92 -0.43 25.13
N GLU A 119 5.27 -1.55 25.76
CA GLU A 119 5.24 -1.67 27.21
C GLU A 119 6.28 -0.77 27.88
N ALA A 120 7.52 -0.74 27.36
CA ALA A 120 8.55 0.19 27.84
C ALA A 120 8.10 1.65 27.73
N SER A 121 7.44 2.03 26.62
CA SER A 121 6.88 3.38 26.45
C SER A 121 5.80 3.71 27.48
N LYS A 122 4.90 2.78 27.81
CA LYS A 122 3.89 2.96 28.86
C LYS A 122 4.52 3.14 30.24
N ILE A 123 5.51 2.32 30.58
CA ILE A 123 6.22 2.39 31.86
C ILE A 123 6.92 3.75 31.99
N LYS A 124 7.66 4.19 30.96
CA LYS A 124 8.30 5.52 30.93
C LYS A 124 7.28 6.63 31.19
N ARG A 125 6.13 6.60 30.51
CA ARG A 125 5.07 7.61 30.70
C ARG A 125 4.51 7.59 32.13
N LYS A 126 4.27 6.41 32.69
CA LYS A 126 3.78 6.29 34.08
C LYS A 126 4.79 6.86 35.09
N LEU A 127 6.07 6.55 34.94
CA LEU A 127 7.12 7.06 35.83
C LEU A 127 7.26 8.58 35.72
N PHE A 128 7.12 9.12 34.52
CA PHE A 128 7.15 10.56 34.28
C PHE A 128 5.96 11.30 34.92
N GLU A 129 4.75 10.75 34.85
CA GLU A 129 3.62 11.32 35.58
C GLU A 129 3.87 11.33 37.09
N ILE A 130 4.44 10.25 37.64
CA ILE A 130 4.80 10.18 39.07
C ILE A 130 5.84 11.24 39.43
N SER A 131 6.87 11.48 38.60
CA SER A 131 7.90 12.47 38.90
C SER A 131 7.35 13.89 38.96
N LYS A 132 6.35 14.24 38.12
CA LYS A 132 5.68 15.55 38.17
C LYS A 132 5.00 15.82 39.50
N PHE A 133 4.38 14.80 40.11
CA PHE A 133 3.75 14.95 41.42
C PHE A 133 4.77 15.13 42.56
N ASN A 134 5.94 14.50 42.43
CA ASN A 134 7.00 14.59 43.45
C ASN A 134 7.83 15.88 43.37
N GLU A 135 7.82 16.59 42.25
CA GLU A 135 8.46 17.92 42.10
C GLU A 135 7.58 19.08 42.59
N SER A 136 6.38 18.79 43.10
CA SER A 136 5.39 19.78 43.58
C SER A 136 5.40 20.01 45.10
N GLU A 137 6.32 19.38 45.84
CA GLU A 137 6.63 19.61 47.27
C GLU A 137 7.95 20.37 47.43
#